data_AF-A0A7K0NQA7-F1
#
_entry.id   AF-A0A7K0NQA7-F1
#
_cell.length_a   1.000
_cell.length_b   1.000
_cell.length_c   1.000
_cell.angle_alpha   90.00
_cell.angle_beta   90.00
_cell.angle_gamma   90.00
#
_symmetry.space_group_name_H-M   'P 1'
#
loop_
_entity.id
_entity.type
_entity.pdbx_description
1 polymer ?
#
loop_
_entity_poly.entity_id
_entity_poly.type
_entity_poly.pdbx_seq_one_letter_code
_entity_poly.pdbx_strand_id
1 'polypeptide(L)'
;MAPSSKPLPQQGLELKELVVAYFKQETTDELKGLAGYVAFGLAAWLLIGIGVVCAAVGLLRLLQEEMASVFDGPWSWAPYLIVVLILGISGYITWKATTGRREGSSR
;
A
#
# COMPACT_ATOMS: atom_id res chain seq x y z
N MET A 1 -21.73 -5.69 -58.64
CA MET A 1 -22.20 -5.46 -57.26
C MET A 1 -21.28 -4.40 -56.65
N ALA A 2 -21.62 -3.12 -56.77
CA ALA A 2 -20.77 -2.05 -56.23
C ALA A 2 -20.78 -2.10 -54.70
N PRO A 3 -19.64 -1.90 -54.00
CA PRO A 3 -19.62 -1.88 -52.55
C PRO A 3 -20.43 -0.68 -52.06
N SER A 4 -21.45 -0.96 -51.24
CA SER A 4 -22.28 0.05 -50.58
C SER A 4 -21.42 0.93 -49.69
N SER A 5 -21.19 2.18 -50.12
CA SER A 5 -20.49 3.21 -49.36
C SER A 5 -21.38 3.69 -48.21
N LYS A 6 -21.14 3.15 -47.01
CA LYS A 6 -21.78 3.65 -45.77
C LYS A 6 -21.54 5.16 -45.63
N PRO A 7 -22.52 5.92 -45.13
CA PRO A 7 -22.34 7.35 -44.89
C PRO A 7 -21.22 7.58 -43.85
N LEU A 8 -20.30 8.49 -44.18
CA LEU A 8 -19.15 8.94 -43.37
C LEU A 8 -19.38 9.02 -41.84
N PRO A 9 -20.53 9.49 -41.32
CA PRO A 9 -20.80 9.49 -39.87
C PRO A 9 -20.88 8.08 -39.25
N GLN A 10 -21.38 7.07 -39.96
CA GLN A 10 -21.47 5.69 -39.43
C GLN A 10 -20.10 5.03 -39.31
N GLN A 11 -19.18 5.34 -40.23
CA GLN A 11 -17.81 4.80 -40.19
C GLN A 11 -17.03 5.37 -38.99
N GLY A 12 -17.16 6.67 -38.71
CA GLY A 12 -16.54 7.28 -37.52
C GLY A 12 -17.09 6.73 -36.21
N LEU A 13 -18.38 6.41 -36.15
CA LEU A 13 -19.01 5.74 -35.01
C LEU A 13 -18.49 4.31 -34.82
N GLU A 14 -18.41 3.52 -35.89
CA GLU A 14 -17.88 2.14 -35.85
C GLU A 14 -16.40 2.10 -35.43
N LEU A 15 -15.56 3.03 -35.93
CA LEU A 15 -14.16 3.13 -35.53
C LEU A 15 -14.01 3.50 -34.05
N LYS A 16 -14.81 4.46 -33.56
CA LYS A 16 -14.83 4.82 -32.13
C LYS A 16 -15.25 3.64 -31.27
N GLU A 17 -16.26 2.87 -31.69
CA GLU A 17 -16.72 1.70 -30.97
C GLU A 17 -15.64 0.62 -30.89
N LEU A 18 -14.90 0.38 -31.98
CA LEU A 18 -13.77 -0.55 -32.00
C LEU A 18 -12.62 -0.10 -31.10
N VAL A 19 -12.27 1.18 -31.10
CA VAL A 19 -11.23 1.75 -30.22
C VAL A 19 -11.64 1.62 -28.75
N VAL A 20 -12.88 1.97 -28.41
CA VAL A 20 -13.41 1.84 -27.04
C VAL A 20 -13.46 0.37 -26.62
N ALA A 21 -13.87 -0.53 -27.50
CA ALA A 21 -13.89 -1.97 -27.24
C ALA A 21 -12.48 -2.52 -26.99
N TYR A 22 -11.49 -2.08 -27.78
CA TYR A 22 -10.08 -2.46 -27.61
C TYR A 22 -9.52 -1.96 -26.29
N PHE A 23 -9.70 -0.67 -25.98
CA PHE A 23 -9.26 -0.13 -24.68
C PHE A 23 -9.89 -0.90 -23.53
N LYS A 24 -11.18 -1.24 -23.63
CA LYS A 24 -11.87 -2.03 -22.61
C LYS A 24 -11.34 -3.46 -22.55
N GLN A 25 -10.96 -4.08 -23.66
CA GLN A 25 -10.35 -5.41 -23.68
C GLN A 25 -8.95 -5.42 -23.06
N GLU A 26 -8.09 -4.52 -23.50
CA GLU A 26 -6.71 -4.40 -23.02
C GLU A 26 -6.68 -4.05 -21.53
N THR A 27 -7.50 -3.08 -21.09
CA THR A 27 -7.51 -2.68 -19.66
C THR A 27 -8.21 -3.68 -18.76
N THR A 28 -9.26 -4.38 -19.21
CA THR A 28 -9.97 -5.32 -18.32
C THR A 28 -9.13 -6.55 -18.01
N ASP A 29 -8.32 -7.03 -18.97
CA ASP A 29 -7.44 -8.18 -18.74
C ASP A 29 -6.28 -7.79 -17.79
N GLU A 30 -5.70 -6.61 -18.00
CA GLU A 30 -4.67 -6.05 -17.12
C GLU A 30 -5.20 -5.77 -15.70
N LEU A 31 -6.43 -5.24 -15.56
CA LEU A 31 -7.07 -4.98 -14.27
C LEU A 31 -7.33 -6.26 -13.45
N LYS A 32 -7.66 -7.38 -14.10
CA LYS A 32 -7.87 -8.65 -13.40
C LYS A 32 -6.58 -9.17 -12.76
N GLY A 33 -5.45 -9.02 -13.45
CA GLY A 33 -4.14 -9.33 -12.90
C GLY A 33 -3.79 -8.42 -11.71
N LEU A 34 -4.06 -7.11 -11.83
CA LEU A 34 -3.81 -6.14 -10.79
C LEU A 34 -4.71 -6.34 -9.55
N ALA A 35 -5.96 -6.74 -9.74
CA ALA A 35 -6.92 -6.96 -8.64
C ALA A 35 -6.42 -8.02 -7.65
N GLY A 36 -5.81 -9.11 -8.15
CA GLY A 36 -5.19 -10.12 -7.30
C GLY A 36 -4.02 -9.57 -6.49
N TYR A 37 -3.10 -8.85 -7.16
CA TYR A 37 -1.94 -8.24 -6.49
C TYR A 37 -2.35 -7.21 -5.43
N VAL A 38 -3.35 -6.38 -5.72
CA VAL A 38 -3.89 -5.39 -4.77
C VAL A 38 -4.54 -6.08 -3.58
N ALA A 39 -5.28 -7.17 -3.78
CA ALA A 39 -5.87 -7.94 -2.69
C ALA A 39 -4.79 -8.53 -1.75
N PHE A 40 -3.73 -9.10 -2.31
CA PHE A 40 -2.58 -9.57 -1.53
C PHE A 40 -1.84 -8.42 -0.83
N GLY A 41 -1.67 -7.28 -1.49
CA GLY A 41 -1.08 -6.08 -0.90
C GLY A 41 -1.89 -5.56 0.28
N LEU A 42 -3.22 -5.55 0.16
CA LEU A 42 -4.13 -5.13 1.22
C LEU A 42 -4.09 -6.10 2.41
N ALA A 43 -4.08 -7.41 2.14
CA ALA A 43 -3.95 -8.43 3.18
C ALA A 43 -2.60 -8.31 3.91
N ALA A 44 -1.51 -8.10 3.18
CA ALA A 44 -0.18 -7.89 3.76
C ALA A 44 -0.13 -6.61 4.60
N TRP A 45 -0.72 -5.51 4.12
CA TRP A 45 -0.80 -4.26 4.87
C TRP A 45 -1.58 -4.42 6.19
N LEU A 46 -2.73 -5.11 6.15
CA LEU A 46 -3.50 -5.41 7.36
C LEU A 46 -2.69 -6.26 8.35
N LEU A 47 -2.05 -7.33 7.87
CA LEU A 47 -1.27 -8.21 8.72
C LEU A 47 -0.09 -7.47 9.37
N ILE A 48 0.63 -6.66 8.60
CA ILE A 48 1.73 -5.83 9.14
C ILE A 48 1.20 -4.79 10.11
N GLY A 49 0.10 -4.10 9.80
CA GLY A 49 -0.51 -3.12 10.69
C GLY A 49 -0.89 -3.72 12.04
N ILE A 50 -1.55 -4.88 12.03
CA ILE A 50 -1.89 -5.62 13.25
C ILE A 50 -0.63 -6.04 14.00
N GLY A 51 0.37 -6.57 13.30
CA GLY A 51 1.66 -6.96 13.89
C GLY A 51 2.37 -5.81 14.60
N VAL A 52 2.37 -4.62 14.01
CA VAL A 52 2.95 -3.40 14.60
C VAL A 52 2.21 -2.99 15.87
N VAL A 53 0.86 -3.02 15.86
CA VAL A 53 0.06 -2.71 17.05
C VAL A 53 0.31 -3.73 18.17
N CYS A 54 0.30 -5.03 17.84
CA CYS A 54 0.61 -6.09 18.80
C CYS A 54 2.02 -5.94 19.38
N ALA A 55 3.01 -5.63 18.55
CA ALA A 55 4.38 -5.38 19.00
C ALA A 55 4.46 -4.14 19.92
N ALA A 56 3.74 -3.07 19.59
CA ALA A 56 3.68 -1.86 20.40
C ALA A 56 3.10 -2.15 21.79
N VAL A 57 1.96 -2.83 21.85
CA VAL A 57 1.30 -3.21 23.12
C VAL A 57 2.16 -4.19 23.91
N GLY A 58 2.75 -5.18 23.26
CA GLY A 58 3.65 -6.15 23.91
C GLY A 58 4.89 -5.47 24.51
N LEU A 59 5.52 -4.58 23.77
CA LEU A 59 6.69 -3.84 24.25
C LEU A 59 6.33 -2.89 25.40
N LEU A 60 5.20 -2.18 25.28
CA LEU A 60 4.69 -1.33 26.35
C LEU A 60 4.43 -2.13 27.62
N ARG A 61 3.83 -3.31 27.48
CA ARG A 61 3.53 -4.20 28.60
C ARG A 61 4.81 -4.73 29.25
N LEU A 62 5.80 -5.18 28.46
CA LEU A 62 7.10 -5.60 29.01
C LEU A 62 7.75 -4.47 29.80
N LEU A 63 7.71 -3.24 29.27
CA LEU A 63 8.33 -2.09 29.91
C LEU A 63 7.58 -1.68 31.19
N GLN A 64 6.27 -1.84 31.22
CA GLN A 64 5.45 -1.57 32.41
C GLN A 64 5.53 -2.69 33.46
N GLU A 65 5.61 -3.96 33.07
CA GLU A 65 5.69 -5.10 34.00
C GLU A 65 7.08 -5.22 34.63
N GLU A 66 8.15 -5.13 33.84
CA GLU A 66 9.54 -5.30 34.34
C GLU A 66 10.06 -4.06 35.07
N MET A 67 9.58 -2.87 34.70
CA MET A 67 10.08 -1.60 35.25
C MET A 67 8.99 -0.83 36.00
N ALA A 68 7.96 -1.53 36.51
CA ALA A 68 6.85 -0.96 37.25
C ALA A 68 7.32 -0.02 38.38
N SER A 69 8.31 -0.47 39.16
CA SER A 69 8.87 0.29 40.29
C SER A 69 9.63 1.55 39.89
N VAL A 70 10.11 1.64 38.64
CA VAL A 70 10.85 2.80 38.11
C VAL A 70 9.90 3.81 37.46
N PHE A 71 8.80 3.33 36.87
CA PHE A 71 7.85 4.16 36.15
C PHE A 71 6.60 4.53 36.94
N ASP A 72 6.53 4.19 38.23
CA ASP A 72 5.43 4.58 39.11
C ASP A 72 5.38 6.10 39.37
N GLY A 73 4.16 6.64 39.48
CA GLY A 73 3.90 8.05 39.78
C GLY A 73 4.16 9.01 38.61
N PRO A 74 4.97 10.07 38.77
CA PRO A 74 5.14 11.13 37.76
C PRO A 74 5.88 10.67 36.49
N TRP A 75 6.45 9.47 36.48
CA TRP A 75 7.17 8.88 35.34
C TRP A 75 6.33 7.90 34.51
N SER A 76 5.04 7.77 34.81
CA SER A 76 4.11 6.87 34.09
C SER A 76 3.96 7.17 32.60
N TRP A 77 4.32 8.36 32.13
CA TRP A 77 4.32 8.74 30.70
C TRP A 77 5.54 8.20 29.94
N ALA A 78 6.64 7.89 30.62
CA ALA A 78 7.91 7.54 29.98
C ALA A 78 7.82 6.23 29.15
N PRO A 79 7.13 5.16 29.59
CA PRO A 79 6.97 3.95 28.79
C PRO A 79 6.29 4.21 27.44
N TYR A 80 5.28 5.09 27.41
CA TYR A 80 4.58 5.47 26.19
C TYR A 80 5.51 6.22 25.23
N LEU A 81 6.31 7.15 25.75
CA LEU A 81 7.26 7.92 24.92
C LEU A 81 8.34 7.01 24.33
N ILE A 82 8.86 6.06 25.11
CA ILE A 82 9.87 5.09 24.64
C ILE A 82 9.31 4.24 23.49
N VAL A 83 8.11 3.69 23.63
CA VAL A 83 7.48 2.87 22.58
C VAL A 83 7.25 3.71 21.31
N VAL A 84 6.79 4.96 21.45
CA VAL A 84 6.63 5.88 20.31
C VAL A 84 7.95 6.14 19.60
N LEU A 85 9.04 6.37 20.33
CA LEU A 85 10.37 6.57 19.75
C LEU A 85 10.85 5.32 19.01
N ILE A 86 10.69 4.13 19.59
CA ILE A 86 11.09 2.87 18.97
C ILE A 86 10.33 2.63 17.67
N LEU A 87 9.01 2.85 17.66
CA LEU A 87 8.20 2.74 16.44
C LEU A 87 8.58 3.81 15.40
N GLY A 88 8.80 5.05 15.83
CA GLY A 88 9.22 6.14 14.95
C GLY A 88 10.56 5.87 14.27
N ILE A 89 11.56 5.41 15.03
CA ILE A 89 12.88 5.04 14.51
C ILE A 89 12.77 3.84 13.56
N SER A 90 12.02 2.81 13.93
CA SER A 90 11.81 1.62 13.08
C SER A 90 11.13 2.00 11.76
N GLY A 91 10.12 2.87 11.82
CA GLY A 91 9.44 3.42 10.65
C GLY A 91 10.38 4.25 9.78
N TYR A 92 11.19 5.11 10.37
CA TYR A 92 12.19 5.92 9.66
C TYR A 92 13.24 5.06 8.96
N ILE A 93 13.78 4.03 9.63
CA ILE A 93 14.73 3.08 9.03
C ILE A 93 14.08 2.36 7.84
N THR A 94 12.84 1.90 8.00
CA THR A 94 12.08 1.21 6.94
C THR A 94 11.84 2.14 5.75
N TRP A 95 11.47 3.39 6.00
CA TRP A 95 11.28 4.41 4.97
C TRP A 95 12.59 4.73 4.23
N LYS A 96 13.70 4.88 4.95
CA LYS A 96 15.02 5.10 4.34
C LYS A 96 15.45 3.88 3.50
N ALA A 97 15.23 2.67 3.99
CA ALA A 97 15.60 1.44 3.29
C ALA A 97 14.75 1.18 2.03
N THR A 98 13.51 1.66 2.00
CA THR A 98 12.63 1.58 0.82
C THR A 98 12.91 2.71 -0.16
N THR A 99 13.24 3.91 0.32
CA THR A 99 13.59 5.07 -0.53
C THR A 99 14.97 4.94 -1.15
N GLY A 100 15.97 4.49 -0.40
CA GLY A 100 17.35 4.32 -0.89
C GLY A 100 17.50 3.29 -2.01
N ARG A 101 16.55 2.35 -2.15
CA ARG A 101 16.50 1.44 -3.30
C ARG A 101 16.11 2.12 -4.61
N ARG A 102 15.40 3.27 -4.55
CA ARG A 102 14.93 3.99 -5.73
C ARG A 102 16.04 4.80 -6.41
N GLU A 103 17.00 5.32 -5.64
CA GLU A 103 18.12 6.11 -6.17
C GLU A 103 19.23 5.27 -6.82
N GLY A 104 19.42 4.03 -6.39
CA GLY A 104 20.44 3.13 -6.94
C GLY A 104 20.14 2.58 -8.35
N SER A 105 18.90 2.69 -8.83
CA SER A 105 18.47 2.16 -10.13
C SER A 105 18.62 3.15 -11.29
N SER A 106 19.07 4.38 -11.03
CA SER A 106 19.30 5.41 -12.06
C SER A 106 20.78 5.63 -12.40
N ARG A 107 21.65 4.65 -12.17
CA ARG A 107 23.07 4.69 -12.55
C ARG A 107 23.47 3.49 -13.38
#